data_AF-A0AA95HB83-F1
#
_entry.id   AF-A0AA95HB83-F1
#
_cell.length_a   1.000
_cell.length_b   1.000
_cell.length_c   1.000
_cell.angle_alpha   90.00
_cell.angle_beta   90.00
_cell.angle_gamma   90.00
#
_symmetry.space_group_name_H-M   'P 1'
#
loop_
_entity.id
_entity.type
_entity.pdbx_description
1 polymer ?
#
loop_
_entity_poly.entity_id
_entity_poly.type
_entity_poly.pdbx_seq_one_letter_code
_entity_poly.pdbx_strand_id
1 'polypeptide(L)'
;MITMPKGTYQVVFAQRPPQPNTVVPVSENLTPRITEGPRLLLRCQLLESPPLTSYPICYKLHNELLTMLNRFRNIRVVATDHTQEKLHHVDYTLNCNIHQTPQHLELFFVLTQVIGGVLVWTHTFYLPLQPSHDDFDAIGLCIAANTVAVHSGAMLSHWAHYQQSLPTPIPEHHKTLIHYLAFLHDISRDSFRNALVTCQQRLQQYPDDSKALVILARLCGYDHVLQYHLIEHLETTWTQAARSALKLDPGNAEAHSIFAHNRYFLGDYALCREELEIARHTNPFDTSIEYLYGFGLYMMGDQETGIKAIQRLMAIPFPQPDWYHVLPFIHAFNHGDYQQALALAERIQHFGYWGEMARCVSYFKLGQTERSLREYQELLRYNAIIPTHSNTENRSIFTHNALKTLLSVLQEINKSNLSALKK
;
A
#
# COMPACT_ATOMS: atom_id res chain seq x y z
N MET A 1 44.29 2.62 -24.84
CA MET A 1 44.54 1.87 -26.10
C MET A 1 45.81 1.05 -25.86
N ILE A 2 45.70 -0.27 -25.71
CA ILE A 2 46.86 -1.13 -25.42
C ILE A 2 47.32 -1.72 -26.75
N THR A 3 48.53 -1.36 -27.18
CA THR A 3 49.14 -1.86 -28.41
C THR A 3 50.01 -3.07 -28.06
N MET A 4 49.58 -4.26 -28.48
CA MET A 4 50.38 -5.48 -28.34
C MET A 4 51.27 -5.66 -29.59
N PRO A 5 52.58 -5.93 -29.43
CA PRO A 5 53.46 -6.16 -30.56
C PRO A 5 53.13 -7.47 -31.27
N LYS A 6 53.44 -7.57 -32.57
CA LYS A 6 53.19 -8.81 -33.34
C LYS A 6 54.29 -9.84 -33.05
N GLY A 7 53.88 -11.01 -32.57
CA GLY A 7 54.72 -12.19 -32.34
C GLY A 7 53.85 -13.39 -31.95
N THR A 8 54.42 -14.59 -31.95
CA THR A 8 53.72 -15.82 -31.54
C THR A 8 53.73 -15.93 -30.01
N TYR A 9 52.55 -15.91 -29.39
CA TYR A 9 52.41 -16.02 -27.94
C TYR A 9 52.04 -17.44 -27.56
N GLN A 10 52.76 -18.01 -26.60
CA GLN A 10 52.45 -19.31 -26.00
C GLN A 10 52.00 -19.07 -24.55
N VAL A 11 50.80 -19.55 -24.21
CA VAL A 11 50.25 -19.40 -22.85
C VAL A 11 50.94 -20.41 -21.93
N VAL A 12 51.58 -19.91 -20.87
CA VAL A 12 52.17 -20.74 -19.81
C VAL A 12 51.37 -20.51 -18.53
N PHE A 13 50.74 -21.57 -18.01
CA PHE A 13 50.07 -21.52 -16.73
C PHE A 13 51.07 -21.88 -15.62
N ALA A 14 51.38 -20.91 -14.76
CA ALA A 14 52.14 -21.14 -13.54
C ALA A 14 51.17 -21.29 -12.36
N GLN A 15 51.27 -22.40 -11.62
CA GLN A 15 50.57 -22.53 -10.34
C GLN A 15 51.13 -21.52 -9.35
N ARG A 16 50.27 -20.65 -8.83
CA ARG A 16 50.60 -19.68 -7.80
C ARG A 16 50.66 -20.42 -6.46
N PRO A 17 51.74 -20.32 -5.67
CA PRO A 17 51.77 -20.90 -4.33
C PRO A 17 50.66 -20.24 -3.47
N PRO A 18 50.03 -20.99 -2.54
CA PRO A 18 48.95 -20.48 -1.72
C PRO A 18 49.46 -19.29 -0.92
N GLN A 19 48.94 -18.10 -1.21
CA GLN A 19 49.15 -16.95 -0.34
C GLN A 19 48.45 -17.26 0.99
N PRO A 20 49.09 -17.00 2.14
CA PRO A 20 48.38 -17.04 3.41
C PRO A 20 47.20 -16.09 3.29
N ASN A 21 46.00 -16.58 3.64
CA ASN A 21 44.78 -15.81 3.69
C ASN A 21 45.01 -14.61 4.61
N THR A 22 45.43 -13.48 4.06
CA THR A 22 45.21 -12.19 4.67
C THR A 22 43.70 -12.03 4.60
N VAL A 23 43.03 -12.45 5.67
CA VAL A 23 41.64 -12.10 5.94
C VAL A 23 41.62 -10.58 5.93
N VAL A 24 41.28 -10.00 4.78
CA VAL A 24 40.77 -8.64 4.73
C VAL A 24 39.57 -8.71 5.66
N PRO A 25 39.55 -7.99 6.80
CA PRO A 25 38.38 -7.99 7.65
C PRO A 25 37.21 -7.57 6.76
N VAL A 26 36.20 -8.44 6.68
CA VAL A 26 34.93 -8.11 6.05
C VAL A 26 34.51 -6.78 6.68
N SER A 27 34.44 -5.75 5.84
CA SER A 27 34.19 -4.38 6.24
C SER A 27 32.99 -4.31 7.18
N GLU A 28 33.08 -3.43 8.17
CA GLU A 28 31.99 -2.96 9.04
C GLU A 28 30.60 -3.15 8.41
N ASN A 29 29.66 -3.75 9.16
CA ASN A 29 28.26 -3.99 8.76
C ASN A 29 27.62 -2.74 8.12
N LEU A 30 27.76 -2.58 6.80
CA LEU A 30 27.17 -1.47 6.05
C LEU A 30 25.66 -1.67 6.06
N THR A 31 24.96 -0.79 6.78
CA THR A 31 23.49 -0.74 6.74
C THR A 31 23.04 -0.59 5.29
N PRO A 32 22.05 -1.38 4.82
CA PRO A 32 21.51 -1.25 3.47
C PRO A 32 21.11 0.18 3.15
N ARG A 33 21.46 0.65 1.94
CA ARG A 33 21.17 2.01 1.46
C ARG A 33 19.72 2.21 1.03
N ILE A 34 18.97 1.12 0.87
CA ILE A 34 17.56 1.14 0.50
C ILE A 34 16.73 0.58 1.65
N THR A 35 15.53 1.12 1.83
CA THR A 35 14.55 0.63 2.80
C THR A 35 14.05 -0.74 2.35
N GLU A 36 13.88 -1.62 3.31
CA GLU A 36 13.68 -3.03 3.06
C GLU A 36 12.48 -3.56 3.85
N GLY A 37 11.82 -4.55 3.27
CA GLY A 37 10.75 -5.29 3.91
C GLY A 37 11.05 -6.78 3.98
N PRO A 38 10.08 -7.56 4.47
CA PRO A 38 10.27 -8.97 4.74
C PRO A 38 10.53 -9.76 3.47
N ARG A 39 11.23 -10.88 3.65
CA ARG A 39 11.56 -11.83 2.59
C ARG A 39 10.54 -12.96 2.57
N LEU A 40 9.94 -13.16 1.41
CA LEU A 40 8.89 -14.15 1.16
C LEU A 40 9.42 -15.23 0.20
N LEU A 41 9.34 -16.49 0.62
CA LEU A 41 9.57 -17.65 -0.22
C LEU A 41 8.23 -18.22 -0.69
N LEU A 42 8.04 -18.36 -2.00
CA LEU A 42 6.90 -19.03 -2.59
C LEU A 42 7.25 -20.49 -2.89
N ARG A 43 6.41 -21.43 -2.46
CA ARG A 43 6.53 -22.85 -2.82
C ARG A 43 5.21 -23.35 -3.37
N CYS A 44 5.25 -24.07 -4.48
CA CYS A 44 4.09 -24.76 -5.04
C CYS A 44 4.42 -26.25 -5.13
N GLN A 45 3.57 -27.11 -4.58
CA GLN A 45 3.77 -28.55 -4.58
C GLN A 45 2.48 -29.30 -4.88
N LEU A 46 2.61 -30.42 -5.58
CA LEU A 46 1.52 -31.38 -5.82
C LEU A 46 1.51 -32.41 -4.68
N LEU A 47 0.34 -32.66 -4.09
CA LEU A 47 0.22 -33.55 -2.92
C LEU A 47 0.22 -35.05 -3.27
N GLU A 48 -0.10 -35.42 -4.52
CA GLU A 48 -0.22 -36.82 -4.96
C GLU A 48 0.77 -37.13 -6.09
N SER A 49 1.12 -38.42 -6.25
CA SER A 49 1.91 -38.93 -7.38
C SER A 49 1.20 -38.64 -8.70
N PRO A 50 1.58 -37.57 -9.43
CA PRO A 50 0.70 -37.02 -10.45
C PRO A 50 0.80 -37.82 -11.74
N PRO A 51 -0.26 -37.88 -12.56
CA PRO A 51 -0.06 -38.12 -13.99
C PRO A 51 0.84 -37.01 -14.57
N LEU A 52 1.70 -37.34 -15.55
CA LEU A 52 2.66 -36.41 -16.17
C LEU A 52 2.04 -35.08 -16.63
N THR A 53 0.72 -35.05 -16.87
CA THR A 53 -0.07 -33.90 -17.31
C THR A 53 -0.27 -32.80 -16.25
N SER A 54 0.01 -33.05 -14.97
CA SER A 54 -0.24 -32.09 -13.87
C SER A 54 0.98 -31.24 -13.49
N TYR A 55 2.17 -31.55 -14.00
CA TYR A 55 3.37 -30.73 -13.76
C TYR A 55 3.30 -29.33 -14.41
N PRO A 56 2.82 -29.16 -15.66
CA PRO A 56 2.76 -27.84 -16.29
C PRO A 56 1.97 -26.79 -15.50
N ILE A 57 0.90 -27.18 -14.82
CA ILE A 57 0.07 -26.23 -14.07
C ILE A 57 0.74 -25.74 -12.79
N CYS A 58 1.48 -26.61 -12.09
CA CYS A 58 2.24 -26.23 -10.91
C CYS A 58 3.34 -25.21 -11.27
N TYR A 59 4.09 -25.47 -12.34
CA TYR A 59 5.11 -24.53 -12.83
C TYR A 59 4.50 -23.21 -13.31
N LYS A 60 3.37 -23.27 -14.04
CA LYS A 60 2.67 -22.06 -14.50
C LYS A 60 2.22 -21.20 -13.31
N LEU A 61 1.49 -21.79 -12.35
CA LEU A 61 1.02 -21.09 -11.17
C LEU A 61 2.18 -20.50 -10.36
N HIS A 62 3.25 -21.26 -10.15
CA HIS A 62 4.43 -20.78 -9.44
C HIS A 62 5.03 -19.54 -10.12
N ASN A 63 5.26 -19.59 -11.44
CA ASN A 63 5.87 -18.49 -12.18
C ASN A 63 4.97 -17.25 -12.25
N GLU A 64 3.65 -17.44 -12.42
CA GLU A 64 2.69 -16.33 -12.45
C GLU A 64 2.61 -15.64 -11.09
N LEU A 65 2.50 -16.40 -10.00
CA LEU A 65 2.53 -15.84 -8.65
C LEU A 65 3.87 -15.18 -8.32
N LEU A 66 4.99 -15.78 -8.70
CA LEU A 66 6.31 -15.18 -8.50
C LEU A 66 6.41 -13.83 -9.22
N THR A 67 5.96 -13.77 -10.47
CA THR A 67 5.96 -12.54 -11.28
C THR A 67 5.04 -11.48 -10.68
N MET A 68 3.85 -11.87 -10.23
CA MET A 68 2.89 -11.00 -9.55
C MET A 68 3.47 -10.44 -8.25
N LEU A 69 3.95 -11.30 -7.35
CA LEU A 69 4.46 -10.90 -6.03
C LEU A 69 5.69 -9.99 -6.16
N ASN A 70 6.51 -10.21 -7.19
CA ASN A 70 7.68 -9.36 -7.45
C ASN A 70 7.33 -7.93 -7.90
N ARG A 71 6.07 -7.62 -8.19
CA ARG A 71 5.60 -6.24 -8.44
C ARG A 71 5.49 -5.41 -7.16
N PHE A 72 5.42 -6.05 -6.00
CA PHE A 72 5.33 -5.38 -4.70
C PHE A 72 6.73 -5.02 -4.17
N ARG A 73 7.09 -3.72 -4.21
CA ARG A 73 8.42 -3.24 -3.80
C ARG A 73 8.68 -3.30 -2.28
N ASN A 74 7.62 -3.45 -1.48
CA ASN A 74 7.69 -3.51 -0.02
C ASN A 74 8.00 -4.91 0.53
N ILE A 75 8.15 -5.91 -0.34
CA ILE A 75 8.60 -7.26 0.02
C ILE A 75 9.82 -7.64 -0.83
N ARG A 76 10.49 -8.71 -0.45
CA ARG A 76 11.52 -9.34 -1.28
C ARG A 76 11.19 -10.79 -1.54
N VAL A 77 10.86 -11.12 -2.77
CA VAL A 77 10.55 -12.50 -3.16
C VAL A 77 11.85 -13.27 -3.39
N VAL A 78 11.96 -14.46 -2.79
CA VAL A 78 13.12 -15.34 -2.89
C VAL A 78 12.78 -16.49 -3.85
N ALA A 79 13.60 -16.68 -4.89
CA ALA A 79 13.31 -17.62 -5.98
C ALA A 79 13.93 -19.03 -5.79
N THR A 80 14.88 -19.22 -4.87
CA THR A 80 15.63 -20.49 -4.74
C THR A 80 15.80 -20.96 -3.30
N ASP A 81 15.43 -22.21 -3.05
CA ASP A 81 15.78 -22.97 -1.83
C ASP A 81 17.22 -23.49 -1.95
N HIS A 82 18.20 -22.66 -1.63
CA HIS A 82 19.59 -23.12 -1.53
C HIS A 82 19.90 -23.62 -0.11
N THR A 83 19.69 -24.91 0.16
CA THR A 83 20.14 -25.67 1.36
C THR A 83 19.69 -25.14 2.73
N GLN A 84 19.60 -26.04 3.73
CA GLN A 84 19.09 -25.75 5.08
C GLN A 84 19.79 -24.57 5.79
N GLU A 85 21.03 -24.24 5.45
CA GLU A 85 21.79 -23.13 6.05
C GLU A 85 21.30 -21.72 5.62
N LYS A 86 20.51 -21.57 4.53
CA LYS A 86 19.99 -20.26 4.07
C LYS A 86 18.53 -19.99 4.42
N LEU A 87 17.81 -20.91 5.07
CA LEU A 87 16.47 -20.62 5.60
C LEU A 87 16.46 -19.43 6.58
N HIS A 88 17.60 -19.13 7.22
CA HIS A 88 17.80 -17.95 8.07
C HIS A 88 17.63 -16.61 7.34
N HIS A 89 17.56 -16.61 6.00
CA HIS A 89 17.35 -15.41 5.20
C HIS A 89 15.91 -15.25 4.71
N VAL A 90 14.96 -16.07 5.16
CA VAL A 90 13.54 -15.99 4.80
C VAL A 90 12.73 -15.68 6.05
N ASP A 91 11.84 -14.68 5.96
CA ASP A 91 10.96 -14.30 7.07
C ASP A 91 9.64 -15.08 7.02
N TYR A 92 9.12 -15.31 5.81
CA TYR A 92 7.84 -15.97 5.56
C TYR A 92 7.90 -16.96 4.41
N THR A 93 7.07 -18.00 4.49
CA THR A 93 6.80 -18.92 3.38
C THR A 93 5.33 -18.85 3.00
N LEU A 94 5.04 -18.70 1.71
CA LEU A 94 3.71 -18.93 1.13
C LEU A 94 3.76 -20.27 0.40
N ASN A 95 3.16 -21.29 1.01
CA ASN A 95 3.07 -22.63 0.44
C ASN A 95 1.72 -22.79 -0.25
N CYS A 96 1.73 -23.26 -1.49
CA CYS A 96 0.57 -23.65 -2.26
C CYS A 96 0.59 -25.17 -2.44
N ASN A 97 -0.36 -25.85 -1.83
CA ASN A 97 -0.59 -27.27 -2.03
C ASN A 97 -1.67 -27.44 -3.09
N ILE A 98 -1.34 -28.15 -4.16
CA ILE A 98 -2.22 -28.38 -5.30
C ILE A 98 -2.75 -29.80 -5.22
N HIS A 99 -4.07 -29.94 -5.15
CA HIS A 99 -4.77 -31.20 -5.29
C HIS A 99 -5.66 -31.15 -6.54
N GLN A 100 -5.57 -32.18 -7.38
CA GLN A 100 -6.35 -32.26 -8.61
C GLN A 100 -7.45 -33.29 -8.43
N THR A 101 -8.71 -32.84 -8.48
CA THR A 101 -9.87 -33.73 -8.52
C THR A 101 -10.27 -33.99 -9.98
N PRO A 102 -11.22 -34.92 -10.24
CA PRO A 102 -11.77 -35.11 -11.58
C PRO A 102 -12.55 -33.90 -12.14
N GLN A 103 -12.93 -32.94 -11.30
CA GLN A 103 -13.81 -31.83 -11.68
C GLN A 103 -13.11 -30.46 -11.65
N HIS A 104 -12.14 -30.30 -10.75
CA HIS A 104 -11.49 -29.01 -10.49
C HIS A 104 -10.11 -29.19 -9.83
N LEU A 105 -9.37 -28.10 -9.76
CA LEU A 105 -8.12 -27.99 -9.00
C LEU A 105 -8.42 -27.30 -7.68
N GLU A 106 -7.92 -27.86 -6.60
CA GLU A 106 -7.96 -27.28 -5.26
C GLU A 106 -6.57 -26.75 -4.92
N LEU A 107 -6.50 -25.44 -4.66
CA LEU A 107 -5.26 -24.74 -4.31
C LEU A 107 -5.34 -24.30 -2.87
N PHE A 108 -4.65 -25.01 -1.98
CA PHE A 108 -4.59 -24.66 -0.56
C PHE A 108 -3.35 -23.83 -0.27
N PHE A 109 -3.55 -22.56 0.07
CA PHE A 109 -2.48 -21.64 0.42
C PHE A 109 -2.31 -21.52 1.93
N VAL A 110 -1.04 -21.51 2.35
CA VAL A 110 -0.63 -21.37 3.74
C VAL A 110 0.53 -20.39 3.82
N LEU A 111 0.30 -19.24 4.45
CA LEU A 111 1.32 -18.26 4.79
C LEU A 111 1.77 -18.47 6.24
N THR A 112 3.06 -18.69 6.44
CA THR A 112 3.66 -18.99 7.75
C THR A 112 4.90 -18.14 8.00
N GLN A 113 5.09 -17.65 9.22
CA GLN A 113 6.33 -17.03 9.67
C GLN A 113 7.37 -18.11 10.00
N VAL A 114 8.59 -17.99 9.48
CA VAL A 114 9.64 -19.02 9.62
C VAL A 114 10.15 -19.16 11.06
N ILE A 115 10.49 -18.04 11.72
CA ILE A 115 11.16 -18.07 13.03
C ILE A 115 10.28 -18.69 14.13
N GLY A 116 8.97 -18.40 14.11
CA GLY A 116 8.02 -18.88 15.13
C GLY A 116 7.08 -20.00 14.66
N GLY A 117 7.09 -20.36 13.38
CA GLY A 117 6.12 -21.31 12.81
C GLY A 117 4.67 -20.82 12.87
N VAL A 118 4.44 -19.51 13.05
CA VAL A 118 3.11 -18.94 13.24
C VAL A 118 2.34 -18.94 11.92
N LEU A 119 1.14 -19.50 11.94
CA LEU A 119 0.18 -19.42 10.85
C LEU A 119 -0.38 -18.00 10.73
N VAL A 120 -0.13 -17.32 9.62
CA VAL A 120 -0.54 -15.92 9.42
C VAL A 120 -1.81 -15.84 8.59
N TRP A 121 -1.92 -16.65 7.53
CA TRP A 121 -3.08 -16.63 6.64
C TRP A 121 -3.22 -17.97 5.92
N THR A 122 -4.46 -18.39 5.69
CA THR A 122 -4.78 -19.56 4.87
C THR A 122 -5.99 -19.28 4.00
N HIS A 123 -6.02 -19.93 2.83
CA HIS A 123 -7.20 -19.91 1.98
C HIS A 123 -7.17 -21.08 1.00
N THR A 124 -8.36 -21.55 0.61
CA THR A 124 -8.51 -22.57 -0.43
C THR A 124 -9.21 -21.94 -1.62
N PHE A 125 -8.58 -22.02 -2.80
CA PHE A 125 -9.21 -21.66 -4.06
C PHE A 125 -9.59 -22.89 -4.86
N TYR A 126 -10.63 -22.75 -5.67
CA TYR A 126 -11.12 -23.78 -6.58
C TYR A 126 -11.01 -23.23 -8.01
N LEU A 127 -10.29 -23.94 -8.87
CA LEU A 127 -10.12 -23.59 -10.27
C LEU A 127 -10.66 -24.68 -11.18
N PRO A 128 -11.17 -24.35 -12.39
CA PRO A 128 -11.45 -25.38 -13.38
C PRO A 128 -10.14 -26.11 -13.77
N LEU A 129 -10.25 -27.31 -14.35
CA LEU A 129 -9.09 -28.10 -14.80
C LEU A 129 -8.23 -27.38 -15.86
N GLN A 130 -8.83 -26.44 -16.59
CA GLN A 130 -8.17 -25.58 -17.55
C GLN A 130 -8.45 -24.12 -17.17
N PRO A 131 -7.69 -23.55 -16.22
CA PRO A 131 -7.87 -22.16 -15.80
C PRO A 131 -7.49 -21.19 -16.90
N SER A 132 -8.34 -20.20 -17.10
CA SER A 132 -8.12 -19.03 -17.95
C SER A 132 -7.12 -18.06 -17.32
N HIS A 133 -6.70 -17.04 -18.06
CA HIS A 133 -5.89 -15.96 -17.49
C HIS A 133 -6.65 -15.18 -16.41
N ASP A 134 -7.94 -14.90 -16.63
CA ASP A 134 -8.79 -14.19 -15.68
C ASP A 134 -8.92 -14.93 -14.35
N ASP A 135 -8.94 -16.27 -14.38
CA ASP A 135 -8.95 -17.11 -13.18
C ASP A 135 -7.67 -16.93 -12.35
N PHE A 136 -6.51 -16.89 -13.00
CA PHE A 136 -5.23 -16.64 -12.32
C PHE A 136 -5.14 -15.22 -11.81
N ASP A 137 -5.62 -14.24 -12.56
CA ASP A 137 -5.61 -12.84 -12.15
C ASP A 137 -6.51 -12.63 -10.92
N ALA A 138 -7.70 -13.24 -10.89
CA ALA A 138 -8.61 -13.17 -9.75
C ALA A 138 -8.01 -13.77 -8.48
N ILE A 139 -7.36 -14.94 -8.58
CA ILE A 139 -6.67 -15.57 -7.45
C ILE A 139 -5.45 -14.76 -7.04
N GLY A 140 -4.65 -14.29 -8.00
CA GLY A 140 -3.47 -13.48 -7.76
C GLY A 140 -3.82 -12.19 -7.00
N LEU A 141 -4.89 -11.52 -7.40
CA LEU A 141 -5.42 -10.32 -6.75
C LEU A 141 -5.88 -10.61 -5.33
N CYS A 142 -6.63 -11.71 -5.12
CA CYS A 142 -7.07 -12.12 -3.78
C CYS A 142 -5.87 -12.45 -2.87
N ILE A 143 -4.90 -13.22 -3.36
CA ILE A 143 -3.67 -13.54 -2.63
C ILE A 143 -2.92 -12.25 -2.29
N ALA A 144 -2.69 -11.39 -3.27
CA ALA A 144 -1.95 -10.15 -3.06
C ALA A 144 -2.61 -9.26 -2.00
N ALA A 145 -3.92 -9.02 -2.14
CA ALA A 145 -4.70 -8.19 -1.23
C ALA A 145 -4.69 -8.72 0.21
N ASN A 146 -4.73 -10.04 0.40
CA ASN A 146 -4.78 -10.66 1.73
C ASN A 146 -3.39 -10.93 2.34
N THR A 147 -2.31 -10.95 1.54
CA THR A 147 -0.98 -11.34 2.04
C THR A 147 0.03 -10.20 2.01
N VAL A 148 0.29 -9.61 0.84
CA VAL A 148 1.46 -8.72 0.62
C VAL A 148 1.11 -7.27 0.33
N ALA A 149 -0.17 -6.95 0.09
CA ALA A 149 -0.61 -5.57 -0.09
C ALA A 149 -0.32 -4.73 1.15
N VAL A 150 0.16 -3.50 0.96
CA VAL A 150 0.63 -2.62 2.04
C VAL A 150 -0.48 -2.29 3.06
N HIS A 151 -1.71 -2.10 2.57
CA HIS A 151 -2.81 -1.60 3.40
C HIS A 151 -3.70 -2.69 4.01
N SER A 152 -3.68 -3.92 3.46
CA SER A 152 -4.58 -5.01 3.87
C SER A 152 -3.90 -6.36 4.06
N GLY A 153 -2.63 -6.48 3.66
CA GLY A 153 -1.89 -7.74 3.66
C GLY A 153 -1.50 -8.19 5.07
N ALA A 154 -1.93 -9.40 5.44
CA ALA A 154 -1.66 -9.98 6.75
C ALA A 154 -0.16 -10.15 7.03
N MET A 155 0.66 -10.42 6.00
CA MET A 155 2.11 -10.63 6.17
C MET A 155 2.82 -9.37 6.65
N LEU A 156 2.55 -8.23 6.00
CA LEU A 156 3.21 -6.96 6.33
C LEU A 156 2.77 -6.45 7.70
N SER A 157 1.47 -6.55 8.01
CA SER A 157 0.94 -6.21 9.32
C SER A 157 1.56 -7.10 10.42
N HIS A 158 1.57 -8.42 10.24
CA HIS A 158 2.17 -9.35 11.19
C HIS A 158 3.68 -9.08 11.38
N TRP A 159 4.41 -8.82 10.28
CA TRP A 159 5.83 -8.53 10.33
C TRP A 159 6.16 -7.25 11.10
N ALA A 160 5.42 -6.17 10.87
CA ALA A 160 5.63 -4.91 11.58
C ALA A 160 5.40 -5.07 13.09
N HIS A 161 4.28 -5.69 13.49
CA HIS A 161 3.97 -5.96 14.89
C HIS A 161 5.02 -6.86 15.56
N TYR A 162 5.43 -7.94 14.87
CA TYR A 162 6.46 -8.84 15.37
C TYR A 162 7.77 -8.09 15.64
N GLN A 163 8.26 -7.29 14.69
CA GLN A 163 9.49 -6.52 14.85
C GLN A 163 9.40 -5.50 16.00
N GLN A 164 8.24 -4.88 16.20
CA GLN A 164 8.00 -3.95 17.31
C GLN A 164 7.93 -4.64 18.68
N SER A 165 7.51 -5.91 18.71
CA SER A 165 7.43 -6.70 19.95
C SER A 165 8.79 -7.23 20.44
N LEU A 166 9.81 -7.23 19.60
CA LEU A 166 11.13 -7.75 19.98
C LEU A 166 11.81 -6.80 20.96
N PRO A 167 12.58 -7.33 21.95
CA PRO A 167 13.33 -6.49 22.88
C PRO A 167 14.54 -5.81 22.21
N THR A 168 14.93 -6.28 21.03
CA THR A 168 16.05 -5.72 20.25
C THR A 168 15.59 -4.51 19.43
N PRO A 169 16.43 -3.47 19.29
CA PRO A 169 16.12 -2.36 18.40
C PRO A 169 15.85 -2.82 16.97
N ILE A 170 14.85 -2.20 16.33
CA ILE A 170 14.53 -2.45 14.92
C ILE A 170 15.74 -2.06 14.05
N PRO A 171 16.19 -2.92 13.11
CA PRO A 171 17.25 -2.56 12.18
C PRO A 171 16.92 -1.32 11.34
N GLU A 172 17.90 -0.41 11.17
CA GLU A 172 17.67 0.91 10.53
C GLU A 172 17.01 0.84 9.14
N HIS A 173 17.37 -0.16 8.33
CA HIS A 173 16.84 -0.35 6.98
C HIS A 173 15.37 -0.83 6.96
N HIS A 174 14.82 -1.28 8.09
CA HIS A 174 13.42 -1.69 8.22
C HIS A 174 12.54 -0.63 8.91
N LYS A 175 13.14 0.25 9.73
CA LYS A 175 12.40 1.19 10.58
C LYS A 175 11.36 2.03 9.85
N THR A 176 11.74 2.61 8.70
CA THR A 176 10.84 3.49 7.92
C THR A 176 9.59 2.75 7.47
N LEU A 177 9.73 1.53 6.94
CA LEU A 177 8.58 0.71 6.50
C LEU A 177 7.74 0.26 7.71
N ILE A 178 8.36 -0.17 8.81
CA ILE A 178 7.64 -0.63 10.00
C ILE A 178 6.80 0.50 10.61
N HIS A 179 7.37 1.69 10.79
CA HIS A 179 6.62 2.82 11.34
C HIS A 179 5.53 3.32 10.38
N TYR A 180 5.76 3.24 9.06
CA TYR A 180 4.71 3.51 8.08
C TYR A 180 3.55 2.50 8.18
N LEU A 181 3.85 1.19 8.26
CA LEU A 181 2.84 0.15 8.45
C LEU A 181 2.08 0.30 9.78
N ALA A 182 2.77 0.70 10.85
CA ALA A 182 2.14 0.99 12.13
C ALA A 182 1.17 2.18 12.04
N PHE A 183 1.53 3.24 11.30
CA PHE A 183 0.60 4.33 10.99
C PHE A 183 -0.60 3.87 10.16
N LEU A 184 -0.41 2.97 9.20
CA LEU A 184 -1.54 2.45 8.42
C LEU A 184 -2.48 1.56 9.25
N HIS A 185 -1.98 0.92 10.30
CA HIS A 185 -2.78 0.14 11.23
C HIS A 185 -3.53 1.01 12.25
N ASP A 186 -2.85 2.02 12.80
CA ASP A 186 -3.44 3.02 13.70
C ASP A 186 -3.29 4.41 13.06
N ILE A 187 -4.31 4.87 12.33
CA ILE A 187 -4.28 6.16 11.63
C ILE A 187 -4.54 7.29 12.65
N SER A 188 -3.47 7.68 13.33
CA SER A 188 -3.45 8.72 14.36
C SER A 188 -2.37 9.77 14.08
N ARG A 189 -2.49 10.95 14.70
CA ARG A 189 -1.50 12.03 14.55
C ARG A 189 -0.13 11.62 15.10
N ASP A 190 -0.10 10.78 16.14
CA ASP A 190 1.13 10.36 16.80
C ASP A 190 1.87 9.28 16.02
N SER A 191 1.16 8.25 15.53
CA SER A 191 1.75 7.23 14.66
C SER A 191 2.24 7.86 13.34
N PHE A 192 1.47 8.81 12.77
CA PHE A 192 1.90 9.60 11.61
C PHE A 192 3.20 10.36 11.88
N ARG A 193 3.29 11.07 13.01
CA ARG A 193 4.49 11.83 13.38
C ARG A 193 5.71 10.90 13.49
N ASN A 194 5.55 9.73 14.11
CA ASN A 194 6.62 8.75 14.23
C ASN A 194 7.10 8.24 12.86
N ALA A 195 6.16 7.89 11.97
CA ALA A 195 6.46 7.48 10.60
C ALA A 195 7.21 8.59 9.82
N LEU A 196 6.74 9.83 9.91
CA LEU A 196 7.34 10.99 9.25
C LEU A 196 8.76 11.25 9.71
N VAL A 197 8.99 11.36 11.03
CA VAL A 197 10.31 11.63 11.60
C VAL A 197 11.31 10.54 11.20
N THR A 198 10.89 9.28 11.30
CA THR A 198 11.74 8.12 10.93
C THR A 198 12.08 8.14 9.44
N CYS A 199 11.11 8.47 8.58
CA CYS A 199 11.32 8.57 7.15
C CYS A 199 12.28 9.73 6.79
N GLN A 200 12.12 10.89 7.42
CA GLN A 200 13.00 12.04 7.21
C GLN A 200 14.43 11.75 7.66
N GLN A 201 14.63 11.14 8.83
CA GLN A 201 15.95 10.72 9.30
C GLN A 201 16.62 9.75 8.32
N ARG A 202 15.85 8.79 7.79
CA ARG A 202 16.34 7.86 6.77
C ARG A 202 16.81 8.59 5.51
N LEU A 203 16.03 9.55 5.02
CA LEU A 203 16.35 10.31 3.82
C LEU A 203 17.47 11.35 4.01
N GLN A 204 17.73 11.81 5.24
CA GLN A 204 18.92 12.61 5.54
C GLN A 204 20.19 11.78 5.37
N GLN A 205 20.17 10.51 5.79
CA GLN A 205 21.32 9.61 5.66
C GLN A 205 21.45 8.99 4.26
N TYR A 206 20.32 8.66 3.63
CA TYR A 206 20.24 8.04 2.31
C TYR A 206 19.24 8.80 1.42
N PRO A 207 19.64 9.94 0.82
CA PRO A 207 18.74 10.78 0.03
C PRO A 207 18.15 10.07 -1.20
N ASP A 208 18.85 9.07 -1.74
CA ASP A 208 18.44 8.29 -2.91
C ASP A 208 17.69 6.99 -2.54
N ASP A 209 17.21 6.85 -1.30
CA ASP A 209 16.38 5.71 -0.91
C ASP A 209 14.98 5.80 -1.54
N SER A 210 14.83 5.20 -2.72
CA SER A 210 13.61 5.28 -3.54
C SER A 210 12.35 4.85 -2.79
N LYS A 211 12.44 3.85 -1.90
CA LYS A 211 11.28 3.36 -1.14
C LYS A 211 10.92 4.31 0.00
N ALA A 212 11.92 4.87 0.69
CA ALA A 212 11.65 5.92 1.68
C ALA A 212 11.06 7.17 1.02
N LEU A 213 11.48 7.53 -0.21
CA LEU A 213 10.88 8.64 -0.96
C LEU A 213 9.40 8.38 -1.33
N VAL A 214 9.04 7.14 -1.71
CA VAL A 214 7.63 6.76 -1.91
C VAL A 214 6.84 6.91 -0.61
N ILE A 215 7.37 6.42 0.52
CA ILE A 215 6.74 6.54 1.84
C ILE A 215 6.57 8.02 2.23
N LEU A 216 7.58 8.87 2.05
CA LEU A 216 7.47 10.30 2.33
C LEU A 216 6.38 10.97 1.47
N ALA A 217 6.34 10.65 0.18
CA ALA A 217 5.32 11.18 -0.72
C ALA A 217 3.91 10.68 -0.32
N ARG A 218 3.77 9.43 0.11
CA ARG A 218 2.51 8.88 0.68
C ARG A 218 2.09 9.63 1.94
N LEU A 219 3.02 9.88 2.86
CA LEU A 219 2.77 10.69 4.06
C LEU A 219 2.35 12.12 3.71
N CYS A 220 2.88 12.72 2.65
CA CYS A 220 2.38 14.01 2.15
C CYS A 220 0.90 13.94 1.73
N GLY A 221 0.52 12.90 0.99
CA GLY A 221 -0.88 12.67 0.62
C GLY A 221 -1.79 12.46 1.85
N TYR A 222 -1.32 11.73 2.86
CA TYR A 222 -2.05 11.57 4.12
C TYR A 222 -2.14 12.86 4.93
N ASP A 223 -1.07 13.67 5.02
CA ASP A 223 -1.11 14.98 5.69
C ASP A 223 -2.16 15.89 5.05
N HIS A 224 -2.25 15.85 3.71
CA HIS A 224 -3.28 16.55 2.95
C HIS A 224 -4.69 16.02 3.24
N VAL A 225 -4.93 14.71 3.18
CA VAL A 225 -6.29 14.15 3.32
C VAL A 225 -6.78 14.15 4.78
N LEU A 226 -5.89 13.95 5.73
CA LEU A 226 -6.19 13.90 7.17
C LEU A 226 -6.03 15.26 7.85
N GLN A 227 -5.50 16.27 7.13
CA GLN A 227 -5.35 17.64 7.60
C GLN A 227 -4.54 17.75 8.90
N TYR A 228 -3.48 16.93 9.05
CA TYR A 228 -2.63 16.98 10.23
C TYR A 228 -1.73 18.22 10.25
N HIS A 229 -1.34 18.76 9.09
CA HIS A 229 -0.46 19.93 8.99
C HIS A 229 0.88 19.70 9.70
N LEU A 230 1.43 18.49 9.60
CA LEU A 230 2.72 18.12 10.19
C LEU A 230 3.88 18.24 9.21
N ILE A 231 3.61 18.39 7.91
CA ILE A 231 4.64 18.57 6.88
C ILE A 231 4.72 20.04 6.50
N GLU A 232 5.86 20.64 6.78
CA GLU A 232 6.20 21.99 6.32
C GLU A 232 6.45 22.01 4.80
N HIS A 233 6.04 23.10 4.15
CA HIS A 233 6.14 23.26 2.70
C HIS A 233 5.65 22.02 1.92
N LEU A 234 4.44 21.54 2.26
CA LEU A 234 3.87 20.29 1.77
C LEU A 234 3.97 20.12 0.26
N GLU A 235 3.61 21.16 -0.51
CA GLU A 235 3.65 21.12 -1.97
C GLU A 235 5.04 20.81 -2.52
N THR A 236 6.08 21.51 -2.04
CA THR A 236 7.45 21.33 -2.50
C THR A 236 8.02 20.00 -2.05
N THR A 237 7.78 19.62 -0.79
CA THR A 237 8.24 18.34 -0.22
C THR A 237 7.62 17.17 -0.97
N TRP A 238 6.31 17.20 -1.22
CA TRP A 238 5.60 16.16 -1.94
C TRP A 238 6.08 16.05 -3.39
N THR A 239 6.18 17.18 -4.09
CA THR A 239 6.63 17.21 -5.49
C THR A 239 8.05 16.66 -5.63
N GLN A 240 8.97 17.05 -4.74
CA GLN A 240 10.35 16.58 -4.77
C GLN A 240 10.43 15.07 -4.49
N ALA A 241 9.74 14.59 -3.45
CA ALA A 241 9.74 13.19 -3.06
C ALA A 241 9.17 12.30 -4.18
N ALA A 242 8.00 12.66 -4.71
CA ALA A 242 7.33 11.89 -5.76
C ALA A 242 8.16 11.83 -7.06
N ARG A 243 8.70 12.97 -7.52
CA ARG A 243 9.54 13.00 -8.74
C ARG A 243 10.84 12.22 -8.56
N SER A 244 11.46 12.30 -7.38
CA SER A 244 12.71 11.60 -7.10
C SER A 244 12.51 10.09 -7.01
N ALA A 245 11.43 9.65 -6.33
CA ALA A 245 11.04 8.24 -6.27
C ALA A 245 10.85 7.65 -7.68
N LEU A 246 10.08 8.35 -8.52
CA LEU A 246 9.82 7.92 -9.90
C LEU A 246 11.09 7.89 -10.75
N LYS A 247 11.98 8.87 -10.59
CA LYS A 247 13.28 8.90 -11.29
C LYS A 247 14.17 7.73 -10.90
N LEU A 248 14.18 7.34 -9.63
CA LEU A 248 15.06 6.30 -9.09
C LEU A 248 14.54 4.88 -9.35
N ASP A 249 13.22 4.69 -9.38
CA ASP A 249 12.59 3.41 -9.76
C ASP A 249 11.38 3.65 -10.68
N PRO A 250 11.63 3.87 -11.99
CA PRO A 250 10.56 4.07 -12.98
C PRO A 250 9.66 2.85 -13.17
N GLY A 251 10.05 1.68 -12.67
CA GLY A 251 9.25 0.46 -12.73
C GLY A 251 8.38 0.25 -11.48
N ASN A 252 8.28 1.24 -10.59
CA ASN A 252 7.49 1.16 -9.38
C ASN A 252 6.09 1.73 -9.58
N ALA A 253 5.09 0.85 -9.60
CA ALA A 253 3.69 1.22 -9.71
C ALA A 253 3.23 2.18 -8.59
N GLU A 254 3.77 2.03 -7.37
CA GLU A 254 3.44 2.91 -6.25
C GLU A 254 4.02 4.32 -6.45
N ALA A 255 5.20 4.43 -7.07
CA ALA A 255 5.82 5.72 -7.39
C ALA A 255 4.99 6.49 -8.44
N HIS A 256 4.50 5.79 -9.47
CA HIS A 256 3.54 6.36 -10.44
C HIS A 256 2.24 6.81 -9.74
N SER A 257 1.66 5.95 -8.90
CA SER A 257 0.42 6.24 -8.18
C SER A 257 0.53 7.47 -7.28
N ILE A 258 1.63 7.62 -6.53
CA ILE A 258 1.81 8.78 -5.64
C ILE A 258 2.18 10.05 -6.41
N PHE A 259 2.89 9.92 -7.53
CA PHE A 259 3.13 11.05 -8.43
C PHE A 259 1.83 11.55 -9.05
N ALA A 260 0.94 10.64 -9.48
CA ALA A 260 -0.39 11.00 -9.96
C ALA A 260 -1.21 11.76 -8.92
N HIS A 261 -1.23 11.29 -7.67
CA HIS A 261 -1.91 11.98 -6.57
C HIS A 261 -1.33 13.38 -6.32
N ASN A 262 -0.01 13.54 -6.41
CA ASN A 262 0.62 14.86 -6.35
C ASN A 262 0.24 15.76 -7.54
N ARG A 263 0.11 15.22 -8.76
CA ARG A 263 -0.36 15.98 -9.94
C ARG A 263 -1.80 16.43 -9.76
N TYR A 264 -2.66 15.57 -9.23
CA TYR A 264 -4.02 15.93 -8.85
C TYR A 264 -4.06 17.08 -7.83
N PHE A 265 -3.24 17.00 -6.77
CA PHE A 265 -3.12 18.06 -5.77
C PHE A 265 -2.72 19.40 -6.40
N LEU A 266 -1.87 19.39 -7.43
CA LEU A 266 -1.44 20.57 -8.17
C LEU A 266 -2.43 21.01 -9.28
N GLY A 267 -3.55 20.29 -9.46
CA GLY A 267 -4.55 20.57 -10.49
C GLY A 267 -4.21 20.08 -11.90
N ASP A 268 -3.12 19.33 -12.08
CA ASP A 268 -2.74 18.72 -13.36
C ASP A 268 -3.45 17.36 -13.54
N TYR A 269 -4.75 17.45 -13.87
CA TYR A 269 -5.62 16.28 -14.00
C TYR A 269 -5.30 15.40 -15.22
N ALA A 270 -4.72 15.97 -16.28
CA ALA A 270 -4.32 15.22 -17.46
C ALA A 270 -3.18 14.25 -17.11
N LEU A 271 -2.11 14.78 -16.50
CA LEU A 271 -0.97 13.97 -16.10
C LEU A 271 -1.32 13.03 -14.93
N CYS A 272 -2.20 13.46 -14.01
CA CYS A 272 -2.76 12.55 -12.99
C CYS A 272 -3.40 11.31 -13.63
N ARG A 273 -4.28 11.48 -14.62
CA ARG A 273 -4.96 10.36 -15.28
C ARG A 273 -3.96 9.41 -15.96
N GLU A 274 -2.99 9.95 -16.69
CA GLU A 274 -1.95 9.16 -17.37
C GLU A 274 -1.15 8.33 -16.37
N GLU A 275 -0.69 8.93 -15.29
CA GLU A 275 0.14 8.27 -14.27
C GLU A 275 -0.65 7.22 -13.46
N LEU A 276 -1.95 7.44 -13.21
CA LEU A 276 -2.82 6.42 -12.62
C LEU A 276 -2.97 5.19 -13.54
N GLU A 277 -3.09 5.39 -14.85
CA GLU A 277 -3.15 4.29 -15.82
C GLU A 277 -1.83 3.51 -15.88
N ILE A 278 -0.69 4.22 -15.87
CA ILE A 278 0.63 3.58 -15.82
C ILE A 278 0.78 2.77 -14.52
N ALA A 279 0.38 3.33 -13.38
CA ALA A 279 0.42 2.63 -12.10
C ALA A 279 -0.40 1.33 -12.15
N ARG A 280 -1.64 1.39 -12.63
CA ARG A 280 -2.55 0.24 -12.74
C ARG A 280 -2.01 -0.83 -13.69
N HIS A 281 -1.44 -0.44 -14.83
CA HIS A 281 -0.81 -1.38 -15.76
C HIS A 281 0.46 -2.02 -15.18
N THR A 282 1.24 -1.23 -14.42
CA THR A 282 2.50 -1.68 -13.81
C THR A 282 2.26 -2.64 -12.65
N ASN A 283 1.20 -2.46 -11.87
CA ASN A 283 0.79 -3.46 -10.88
C ASN A 283 -0.74 -3.56 -10.78
N PRO A 284 -1.38 -4.45 -11.57
CA PRO A 284 -2.83 -4.63 -11.53
C PRO A 284 -3.31 -5.38 -10.27
N PHE A 285 -2.40 -5.88 -9.44
CA PHE A 285 -2.72 -6.67 -8.25
C PHE A 285 -2.73 -5.84 -6.95
N ASP A 286 -2.39 -4.56 -7.02
CA ASP A 286 -2.38 -3.66 -5.87
C ASP A 286 -3.74 -2.96 -5.72
N THR A 287 -4.50 -3.36 -4.72
CA THR A 287 -5.83 -2.82 -4.42
C THR A 287 -5.81 -1.32 -4.10
N SER A 288 -4.71 -0.80 -3.56
CA SER A 288 -4.58 0.63 -3.26
C SER A 288 -4.40 1.48 -4.53
N ILE A 289 -3.73 0.92 -5.54
CA ILE A 289 -3.60 1.56 -6.85
C ILE A 289 -4.96 1.59 -7.54
N GLU A 290 -5.71 0.48 -7.53
CA GLU A 290 -7.05 0.44 -8.11
C GLU A 290 -8.02 1.40 -7.40
N TYR A 291 -7.91 1.52 -6.07
CA TYR A 291 -8.71 2.52 -5.35
C TYR A 291 -8.35 3.94 -5.80
N LEU A 292 -7.05 4.29 -5.84
CA LEU A 292 -6.63 5.63 -6.22
C LEU A 292 -6.98 5.96 -7.67
N TYR A 293 -6.98 4.95 -8.55
CA TYR A 293 -7.50 5.08 -9.90
C TYR A 293 -8.99 5.46 -9.89
N GLY A 294 -9.84 4.67 -9.24
CA GLY A 294 -11.28 4.95 -9.15
C GLY A 294 -11.61 6.28 -8.46
N PHE A 295 -10.95 6.54 -7.33
CA PHE A 295 -11.08 7.79 -6.57
C PHE A 295 -10.64 9.00 -7.40
N GLY A 296 -9.47 8.91 -8.02
CA GLY A 296 -8.92 9.98 -8.86
C GLY A 296 -9.86 10.32 -10.02
N LEU A 297 -10.34 9.31 -10.76
CA LEU A 297 -11.31 9.52 -11.84
C LEU A 297 -12.57 10.24 -11.36
N TYR A 298 -13.13 9.79 -10.24
CA TYR A 298 -14.33 10.40 -9.67
C TYR A 298 -14.11 11.87 -9.32
N MET A 299 -12.99 12.15 -8.64
CA MET A 299 -12.66 13.50 -8.21
C MET A 299 -12.34 14.45 -9.37
N MET A 300 -11.81 13.93 -10.48
CA MET A 300 -11.58 14.65 -11.73
C MET A 300 -12.85 14.83 -12.58
N GLY A 301 -14.02 14.37 -12.11
CA GLY A 301 -15.33 14.57 -12.74
C GLY A 301 -15.84 13.37 -13.54
N ASP A 302 -15.04 12.31 -13.70
CA ASP A 302 -15.45 11.05 -14.33
C ASP A 302 -16.09 10.12 -13.28
N GLN A 303 -17.20 10.59 -12.72
CA GLN A 303 -17.83 10.01 -11.53
C GLN A 303 -18.35 8.59 -11.77
N GLU A 304 -18.96 8.34 -12.93
CA GLU A 304 -19.54 7.03 -13.25
C GLU A 304 -18.45 5.95 -13.39
N THR A 305 -17.35 6.25 -14.09
CA THR A 305 -16.24 5.31 -14.22
C THR A 305 -15.56 5.09 -12.88
N GLY A 306 -15.33 6.17 -12.12
CA GLY A 306 -14.70 6.11 -10.81
C GLY A 306 -15.45 5.24 -9.80
N ILE A 307 -16.77 5.45 -9.66
CA ILE A 307 -17.57 4.65 -8.71
C ILE A 307 -17.68 3.18 -9.13
N LYS A 308 -17.79 2.89 -10.43
CA LYS A 308 -17.80 1.51 -10.95
C LYS A 308 -16.50 0.78 -10.65
N ALA A 309 -15.36 1.46 -10.76
CA ALA A 309 -14.06 0.89 -10.40
C ALA A 309 -14.01 0.53 -8.90
N ILE A 310 -14.42 1.44 -8.02
CA ILE A 310 -14.48 1.16 -6.58
C ILE A 310 -15.44 0.02 -6.25
N GLN A 311 -16.63 -0.04 -6.87
CA GLN A 311 -17.58 -1.13 -6.65
C GLN A 311 -17.01 -2.50 -7.03
N ARG A 312 -16.26 -2.60 -8.14
CA ARG A 312 -15.58 -3.83 -8.55
C ARG A 312 -14.49 -4.22 -7.57
N LEU A 313 -13.68 -3.25 -7.15
CA LEU A 313 -12.64 -3.45 -6.15
C LEU A 313 -13.21 -3.97 -4.82
N MET A 314 -14.32 -3.38 -4.36
CA MET A 314 -15.00 -3.78 -3.13
C MET A 314 -15.73 -5.12 -3.22
N ALA A 315 -15.89 -5.70 -4.42
CA ALA A 315 -16.43 -7.05 -4.59
C ALA A 315 -15.39 -8.14 -4.31
N ILE A 316 -14.11 -7.80 -4.21
CA ILE A 316 -13.02 -8.74 -3.94
C ILE A 316 -13.02 -9.11 -2.44
N PRO A 317 -12.91 -10.39 -2.07
CA PRO A 317 -12.93 -10.83 -0.69
C PRO A 317 -11.55 -10.59 0.00
N PHE A 318 -11.39 -9.42 0.61
CA PHE A 318 -10.24 -9.10 1.47
C PHE A 318 -10.65 -8.15 2.61
N PRO A 319 -9.85 -8.01 3.67
CA PRO A 319 -10.07 -7.01 4.72
C PRO A 319 -9.93 -5.60 4.14
N GLN A 320 -11.07 -4.97 3.81
CA GLN A 320 -11.11 -3.63 3.21
C GLN A 320 -10.78 -2.56 4.27
N PRO A 321 -9.77 -1.72 4.04
CA PRO A 321 -9.51 -0.56 4.91
C PRO A 321 -10.69 0.42 4.90
N ASP A 322 -10.98 1.05 6.04
CA ASP A 322 -12.10 1.97 6.25
C ASP A 322 -12.23 3.08 5.20
N TRP A 323 -11.08 3.59 4.73
CA TRP A 323 -11.05 4.65 3.72
C TRP A 323 -11.64 4.23 2.37
N TYR A 324 -11.81 2.92 2.09
CA TYR A 324 -12.50 2.43 0.90
C TYR A 324 -13.96 2.87 0.86
N HIS A 325 -14.56 3.13 2.02
CA HIS A 325 -15.96 3.57 2.12
C HIS A 325 -16.15 5.07 1.92
N VAL A 326 -15.07 5.87 1.86
CA VAL A 326 -15.15 7.32 1.69
C VAL A 326 -15.76 7.70 0.34
N LEU A 327 -15.30 7.12 -0.77
CA LEU A 327 -15.86 7.45 -2.09
C LEU A 327 -17.32 7.02 -2.25
N PRO A 328 -17.71 5.77 -1.91
CA PRO A 328 -19.11 5.37 -1.90
C PRO A 328 -19.99 6.30 -1.05
N PHE A 329 -19.50 6.71 0.13
CA PHE A 329 -20.20 7.68 0.98
C PHE A 329 -20.41 9.02 0.26
N ILE A 330 -19.34 9.62 -0.29
CA ILE A 330 -19.41 10.88 -1.04
C ILE A 330 -20.41 10.77 -2.20
N HIS A 331 -20.40 9.64 -2.90
CA HIS A 331 -21.30 9.37 -4.02
C HIS A 331 -22.76 9.33 -3.56
N ALA A 332 -23.10 8.49 -2.58
CA ALA A 332 -24.46 8.38 -2.06
C ALA A 332 -24.97 9.71 -1.51
N PHE A 333 -24.13 10.42 -0.75
CA PHE A 333 -24.46 11.72 -0.18
C PHE A 333 -24.78 12.77 -1.25
N ASN A 334 -23.97 12.84 -2.31
CA ASN A 334 -24.19 13.79 -3.41
C ASN A 334 -25.44 13.46 -4.25
N HIS A 335 -25.90 12.20 -4.26
CA HIS A 335 -27.13 11.78 -4.92
C HIS A 335 -28.38 11.92 -4.03
N GLY A 336 -28.22 12.43 -2.81
CA GLY A 336 -29.32 12.61 -1.86
C GLY A 336 -29.78 11.32 -1.17
N ASP A 337 -29.09 10.20 -1.40
CA ASP A 337 -29.35 8.94 -0.68
C ASP A 337 -28.66 8.97 0.69
N TYR A 338 -29.21 9.78 1.59
CA TYR A 338 -28.62 10.01 2.91
C TYR A 338 -28.69 8.78 3.82
N GLN A 339 -29.61 7.85 3.57
CA GLN A 339 -29.69 6.58 4.32
C GLN A 339 -28.52 5.67 3.95
N GLN A 340 -28.27 5.47 2.65
CA GLN A 340 -27.12 4.71 2.18
C GLN A 340 -25.81 5.41 2.56
N ALA A 341 -25.76 6.75 2.47
CA ALA A 341 -24.59 7.52 2.89
C ALA A 341 -24.28 7.30 4.38
N LEU A 342 -25.29 7.31 5.26
CA LEU A 342 -25.10 7.01 6.67
C LEU A 342 -24.58 5.57 6.89
N ALA A 343 -25.16 4.58 6.22
CA ALA A 343 -24.72 3.19 6.35
C ALA A 343 -23.24 2.99 5.92
N LEU A 344 -22.78 3.77 4.93
CA LEU A 344 -21.37 3.79 4.51
C LEU A 344 -20.49 4.58 5.47
N ALA A 345 -20.99 5.70 6.01
CA ALA A 345 -20.29 6.50 7.02
C ALA A 345 -20.03 5.70 8.31
N GLU A 346 -20.96 4.82 8.70
CA GLU A 346 -20.80 3.89 9.83
C GLU A 346 -19.77 2.79 9.57
N ARG A 347 -19.24 2.65 8.34
CA ARG A 347 -18.11 1.77 8.04
C ARG A 347 -16.75 2.48 8.15
N ILE A 348 -16.74 3.81 8.31
CA ILE A 348 -15.52 4.61 8.45
C ILE A 348 -15.30 4.86 9.94
N GLN A 349 -14.63 3.94 10.62
CA GLN A 349 -14.38 3.98 12.06
C GLN A 349 -13.00 4.56 12.39
N HIS A 350 -11.98 4.23 11.59
CA HIS A 350 -10.58 4.53 11.86
C HIS A 350 -9.91 5.19 10.64
N PHE A 351 -10.32 6.43 10.34
CA PHE A 351 -9.70 7.20 9.25
C PHE A 351 -9.65 8.70 9.54
N GLY A 352 -8.95 9.07 10.62
CA GLY A 352 -8.93 10.44 11.11
C GLY A 352 -10.34 10.96 11.39
N TYR A 353 -10.65 12.16 10.91
CA TYR A 353 -11.93 12.82 11.15
C TYR A 353 -13.06 12.41 10.18
N TRP A 354 -12.74 11.59 9.16
CA TRP A 354 -13.65 11.35 8.04
C TRP A 354 -14.91 10.62 8.48
N GLY A 355 -14.81 9.73 9.47
CA GLY A 355 -15.95 9.01 10.02
C GLY A 355 -16.94 9.94 10.70
N GLU A 356 -16.45 10.76 11.63
CA GLU A 356 -17.25 11.72 12.39
C GLU A 356 -17.89 12.73 11.44
N MET A 357 -17.12 13.24 10.48
CA MET A 357 -17.64 14.16 9.48
C MET A 357 -18.75 13.52 8.64
N ALA A 358 -18.54 12.30 8.15
CA ALA A 358 -19.49 11.60 7.29
C ALA A 358 -20.80 11.28 8.02
N ARG A 359 -20.72 10.82 9.28
CA ARG A 359 -21.89 10.58 10.14
C ARG A 359 -22.59 11.89 10.50
N CYS A 360 -21.84 12.93 10.85
CA CYS A 360 -22.36 14.24 11.22
C CYS A 360 -23.27 14.85 10.14
N VAL A 361 -22.79 14.92 8.90
CA VAL A 361 -23.55 15.47 7.78
C VAL A 361 -24.73 14.58 7.39
N SER A 362 -24.57 13.25 7.47
CA SER A 362 -25.65 12.31 7.14
C SER A 362 -26.80 12.39 8.15
N TYR A 363 -26.50 12.40 9.46
CA TYR A 363 -27.51 12.59 10.50
C TYR A 363 -28.22 13.93 10.35
N PHE A 364 -27.50 15.01 10.01
CA PHE A 364 -28.11 16.32 9.79
C PHE A 364 -29.15 16.30 8.65
N LYS A 365 -28.79 15.73 7.49
CA LYS A 365 -29.70 15.65 6.34
C LYS A 365 -30.88 14.70 6.56
N LEU A 366 -30.76 13.75 7.50
CA LEU A 366 -31.85 12.88 7.95
C LEU A 366 -32.69 13.50 9.08
N GLY A 367 -32.41 14.73 9.52
CA GLY A 367 -33.13 15.40 10.61
C GLY A 367 -32.81 14.87 12.02
N GLN A 368 -31.77 14.05 12.16
CA GLN A 368 -31.32 13.50 13.45
C GLN A 368 -30.35 14.47 14.15
N THR A 369 -30.85 15.65 14.51
CA THR A 369 -30.04 16.80 14.98
C THR A 369 -29.16 16.49 16.20
N GLU A 370 -29.67 15.76 17.19
CA GLU A 370 -28.89 15.42 18.40
C GLU A 370 -27.68 14.54 18.07
N ARG A 371 -27.86 13.53 17.20
CA ARG A 371 -26.78 12.65 16.78
C ARG A 371 -25.76 13.39 15.91
N SER A 372 -26.24 14.23 14.99
CA SER A 372 -25.38 15.10 14.19
C SER A 372 -24.50 16.00 15.06
N LEU A 373 -25.07 16.60 16.12
CA LEU A 373 -24.34 17.47 17.03
C LEU A 373 -23.26 16.73 17.83
N ARG A 374 -23.52 15.48 18.27
CA ARG A 374 -22.52 14.65 18.96
C ARG A 374 -21.33 14.37 18.05
N GLU A 375 -21.58 13.91 16.83
CA GLU A 375 -20.52 13.66 15.84
C GLU A 375 -19.76 14.95 15.50
N TYR A 376 -20.46 16.09 15.41
CA TYR A 376 -19.84 17.39 15.20
C TYR A 376 -18.89 17.79 16.33
N GLN A 377 -19.24 17.49 17.58
CA GLN A 377 -18.38 17.74 18.74
C GLN A 377 -17.12 16.87 18.71
N GLU A 378 -17.24 15.59 18.33
CA GLU A 378 -16.07 14.71 18.16
C GLU A 378 -15.19 15.17 17.00
N LEU A 379 -15.78 15.58 15.87
CA LEU A 379 -15.07 16.18 14.74
C LEU A 379 -14.22 17.39 15.18
N LEU A 380 -14.78 18.28 16.00
CA LEU A 380 -14.07 19.46 16.53
C LEU A 380 -12.91 19.09 17.46
N ARG A 381 -13.01 17.97 18.19
CA ARG A 381 -11.91 17.46 19.02
C ARG A 381 -10.76 16.93 18.17
N TYR A 382 -11.06 16.27 17.05
CA TYR A 382 -10.04 15.81 16.12
C TYR A 382 -9.37 16.96 15.38
N ASN A 383 -10.16 17.89 14.84
CA ASN A 383 -9.63 19.02 14.10
C ASN A 383 -10.65 20.17 14.02
N ALA A 384 -10.47 21.17 14.89
CA ALA A 384 -11.33 22.35 14.98
C ALA A 384 -11.31 23.24 13.72
N ILE A 385 -10.32 23.09 12.83
CA ILE A 385 -10.19 23.91 11.62
C ILE A 385 -11.14 23.43 10.53
N ILE A 386 -11.53 22.15 10.53
CA ILE A 386 -12.34 21.56 9.46
C ILE A 386 -13.61 22.37 9.21
N PRO A 387 -14.46 22.70 10.21
CA PRO A 387 -15.72 23.38 9.92
C PRO A 387 -15.60 24.87 9.57
N THR A 388 -14.41 25.47 9.78
CA THR A 388 -14.15 26.89 9.48
C THR A 388 -13.48 27.09 8.13
N HIS A 389 -12.90 26.03 7.55
CA HIS A 389 -12.34 25.99 6.20
C HIS A 389 -11.43 27.18 5.85
N SER A 390 -10.48 27.53 6.73
CA SER A 390 -9.41 28.41 6.31
C SER A 390 -8.52 27.67 5.31
N ASN A 391 -8.59 28.04 4.03
CA ASN A 391 -7.70 27.52 2.98
C ASN A 391 -6.29 28.13 3.14
N THR A 392 -5.66 27.90 4.29
CA THR A 392 -4.26 28.27 4.49
C THR A 392 -3.41 27.33 3.64
N GLU A 393 -2.57 27.90 2.78
CA GLU A 393 -1.58 27.18 1.97
C GLU A 393 -2.13 26.26 0.86
N ASN A 394 -3.32 26.52 0.29
CA ASN A 394 -3.92 25.67 -0.76
C ASN A 394 -4.11 24.19 -0.35
N ARG A 395 -4.15 23.89 0.95
CA ARG A 395 -4.29 22.51 1.46
C ARG A 395 -5.74 22.06 1.62
N SER A 396 -6.72 22.88 1.28
CA SER A 396 -8.13 22.53 1.47
C SER A 396 -8.62 21.48 0.47
N ILE A 397 -8.96 20.30 0.98
CA ILE A 397 -9.61 19.24 0.20
C ILE A 397 -11.00 19.64 -0.31
N PHE A 398 -11.67 20.61 0.32
CA PHE A 398 -13.05 21.00 -0.03
C PHE A 398 -13.15 21.95 -1.24
N THR A 399 -12.01 22.30 -1.84
CA THR A 399 -11.98 23.03 -3.12
C THR A 399 -12.54 22.20 -4.26
N HIS A 400 -12.52 20.87 -4.13
CA HIS A 400 -13.01 19.94 -5.15
C HIS A 400 -14.54 19.89 -5.22
N ASN A 401 -15.07 19.84 -6.44
CA ASN A 401 -16.50 19.91 -6.69
C ASN A 401 -17.30 18.80 -5.99
N ALA A 402 -16.74 17.59 -5.93
CA ALA A 402 -17.33 16.44 -5.25
C ALA A 402 -17.55 16.62 -3.74
N LEU A 403 -16.82 17.55 -3.11
CA LEU A 403 -16.88 17.79 -1.65
C LEU A 403 -17.63 19.07 -1.28
N LYS A 404 -18.07 19.88 -2.26
CA LYS A 404 -18.77 21.16 -2.01
C LYS A 404 -20.08 20.99 -1.26
N THR A 405 -20.85 19.94 -1.58
CA THR A 405 -22.12 19.66 -0.89
C THR A 405 -21.88 19.36 0.58
N LEU A 406 -20.87 18.52 0.89
CA LEU A 406 -20.47 18.18 2.25
C LEU A 406 -20.04 19.42 3.03
N LEU A 407 -19.18 20.25 2.43
CA LEU A 407 -18.75 21.54 2.95
C LEU A 407 -19.94 22.44 3.31
N SER A 408 -20.90 22.60 2.40
CA SER A 408 -22.06 23.48 2.62
C SER A 408 -22.90 23.04 3.81
N VAL A 409 -23.07 21.72 3.98
CA VAL A 409 -23.83 21.13 5.09
C VAL A 409 -23.08 21.30 6.42
N LEU A 410 -21.75 21.09 6.44
CA LEU A 410 -20.94 21.34 7.63
C LEU A 410 -21.00 22.82 8.08
N GLN A 411 -21.00 23.76 7.13
CA GLN A 411 -21.13 25.18 7.42
C GLN A 411 -22.52 25.52 7.98
N GLU A 412 -23.58 24.86 7.50
CA GLU A 412 -24.94 25.01 8.03
C GLU A 412 -25.05 24.50 9.47
N ILE A 413 -24.45 23.34 9.76
CA ILE A 413 -24.36 22.75 11.10
C ILE A 413 -23.61 23.70 12.04
N ASN A 414 -22.46 24.23 11.61
CA ASN A 414 -21.66 25.16 12.40
C ASN A 414 -22.45 26.44 12.76
N LYS A 415 -23.14 27.05 11.79
CA LYS A 415 -24.00 28.22 12.02
C LYS A 415 -25.14 27.93 12.99
N SER A 416 -25.80 26.78 12.84
CA SER A 416 -26.89 26.34 13.71
C SER A 416 -26.41 26.15 15.16
N ASN A 417 -25.24 25.53 15.35
CA ASN A 417 -24.65 25.32 16.66
C ASN A 417 -24.25 26.63 17.35
N LEU A 418 -23.61 27.55 16.62
CA LEU A 418 -23.28 28.90 17.12
C LEU A 418 -24.52 29.70 17.53
N SER A 419 -25.66 29.47 16.88
CA SER A 419 -26.93 30.11 17.25
C SER A 419 -27.56 29.51 18.51
N ALA A 420 -27.36 28.20 18.75
CA ALA A 420 -27.84 27.51 19.94
C ALA A 420 -27.02 27.87 21.20
N LEU A 421 -25.73 28.14 21.05
CA LEU A 421 -24.85 28.59 22.15
C LEU A 421 -25.07 30.04 22.61
N LYS A 422 -25.80 30.84 21.82
CA LYS A 422 -26.13 32.25 22.13
C LYS A 422 -27.50 32.44 22.79
N LYS A 423 -28.28 31.36 22.92
CA LYS A 423 -29.55 31.32 23.65
C LYS A 423 -29.31 30.62 24.98
#